data_AF-A0A846CC03-F1
#
_entry.id   AF-A0A846CC03-F1
#
_cell.length_a   1.000
_cell.length_b   1.000
_cell.length_c   1.000
_cell.angle_alpha   90.00
_cell.angle_beta   90.00
_cell.angle_gamma   90.00
#
_symmetry.space_group_name_H-M   'P 1'
#
loop_
_entity.id
_entity.type
_entity.pdbx_description
1 polymer ?
#
loop_
_entity_poly.entity_id
_entity_poly.type
_entity_poly.pdbx_seq_one_letter_code
_entity_poly.pdbx_strand_id
1 'polypeptide(L)'
;MVRLALYHVAVEGKTLDNVLAKATTNEGIYKDHLMQLYNIVNDANLTDELRRIVNSQDYVRLGSPISNFHLYSAGLVIQDNNKVKPRCRLYRDYFADVLQ
;
A
#
# COMPACT_ATOMS: atom_id res chain seq x y z
N MET A 1 10.57 -7.99 3.11
CA MET A 1 10.28 -6.55 3.29
C MET A 1 10.77 -5.98 4.62
N VAL A 2 10.42 -6.57 5.78
CA VAL A 2 10.93 -6.11 7.10
C VAL A 2 12.47 -6.19 7.20
N ARG A 3 13.08 -7.21 6.59
CA ARG A 3 14.54 -7.42 6.58
C ARG A 3 15.34 -6.30 5.89
N LEU A 4 14.81 -5.70 4.82
CA LEU A 4 15.48 -4.61 4.07
C LEU A 4 15.42 -3.28 4.83
N ALA A 5 14.27 -2.96 5.43
CA ALA A 5 14.13 -1.81 6.32
C ALA A 5 15.06 -1.96 7.54
N LEU A 6 15.05 -3.13 8.19
CA LEU A 6 15.93 -3.40 9.33
C LEU A 6 17.41 -3.35 8.94
N TYR A 7 17.79 -3.81 7.75
CA TYR A 7 19.16 -3.73 7.26
C TYR A 7 19.62 -2.27 7.08
N HIS A 8 18.82 -1.42 6.42
CA HIS A 8 19.16 0.00 6.27
C HIS A 8 19.18 0.76 7.59
N VAL A 9 18.28 0.44 8.52
CA VAL A 9 18.27 1.05 9.87
C VAL A 9 19.48 0.60 10.69
N ALA A 10 19.87 -0.67 10.61
CA ALA A 10 21.00 -1.22 11.37
C ALA A 10 22.37 -0.81 10.82
N VAL A 11 22.50 -0.53 9.52
CA VAL A 11 23.79 -0.30 8.84
C VAL A 11 24.08 1.19 8.58
N GLU A 12 23.07 2.04 8.32
CA GLU A 12 23.30 3.44 7.89
C GLU A 12 22.98 4.50 8.97
N GLY A 13 22.56 4.12 10.17
CA GLY A 13 22.26 5.08 11.24
C GLY A 13 21.09 6.03 10.94
N LYS A 14 20.30 5.74 9.90
CA LYS A 14 19.09 6.49 9.54
C LYS A 14 17.94 6.02 10.41
N THR A 15 17.27 6.96 11.08
CA THR A 15 16.04 6.67 11.84
C THR A 15 14.98 6.11 10.89
N LEU A 16 14.20 5.14 11.38
CA LEU A 16 13.12 4.51 10.64
C LEU A 16 12.17 5.55 10.01
N ASP A 17 11.94 6.67 10.69
CA ASP A 17 11.14 7.79 10.20
C ASP A 17 11.68 8.44 8.93
N ASN A 18 13.00 8.60 8.79
CA ASN A 18 13.60 9.18 7.57
C ASN A 18 13.52 8.21 6.37
N VAL A 19 13.63 6.90 6.63
CA VAL A 19 13.44 5.88 5.60
C VAL A 19 11.98 5.84 5.16
N LEU A 20 11.05 5.98 6.10
CA LEU A 20 9.60 6.03 5.83
C LEU A 20 9.17 7.32 5.13
N ALA A 21 9.78 8.47 5.45
CA ALA A 21 9.47 9.76 4.82
C ALA A 21 9.73 9.78 3.31
N LYS A 22 10.73 9.01 2.85
CA LYS A 22 11.02 8.83 1.41
C LYS A 22 10.45 7.53 0.85
N ALA A 23 9.80 6.69 1.66
CA ALA A 23 9.43 5.34 1.25
C ALA A 23 8.39 5.30 0.12
N THR A 24 7.57 6.34 0.00
CA THR A 24 6.56 6.50 -1.06
C THR A 24 7.11 7.23 -2.29
N THR A 25 8.33 7.78 -2.24
CA THR A 25 8.89 8.54 -3.36
C THR A 25 9.66 7.64 -4.32
N ASN A 26 9.94 8.16 -5.51
CA ASN A 26 10.80 7.52 -6.51
C ASN A 26 12.26 7.32 -6.05
N GLU A 27 12.64 7.83 -4.88
CA GLU A 27 13.96 7.62 -4.24
C GLU A 27 13.90 6.56 -3.11
N GLY A 28 12.71 6.06 -2.78
CA GLY A 28 12.49 5.14 -1.67
C GLY A 28 12.95 3.72 -1.94
N ILE A 29 13.42 3.03 -0.90
CA ILE A 29 13.86 1.62 -0.95
C ILE A 29 12.76 0.63 -1.35
N TYR A 30 11.50 1.08 -1.41
CA TYR A 30 10.33 0.28 -1.78
C TYR A 30 9.80 0.58 -3.18
N LYS A 31 10.44 1.47 -3.95
CA LYS A 31 9.97 1.92 -5.27
C LYS A 31 9.56 0.77 -6.18
N ASP A 32 10.45 -0.19 -6.41
CA ASP A 32 10.17 -1.29 -7.36
C ASP A 32 8.98 -2.14 -6.91
N HIS A 33 8.88 -2.39 -5.60
CA HIS A 33 7.76 -3.12 -5.00
C HIS A 33 6.44 -2.34 -5.14
N LEU A 34 6.45 -1.04 -4.85
CA LEU A 34 5.28 -0.16 -4.96
C LEU A 34 4.82 0.00 -6.41
N MET A 35 5.76 0.09 -7.35
CA MET A 35 5.46 0.16 -8.78
C MET A 35 4.90 -1.16 -9.31
N GLN A 36 5.43 -2.30 -8.87
CA GLN A 36 4.86 -3.61 -9.20
C GLN A 36 3.43 -3.74 -8.68
N LEU A 37 3.17 -3.31 -7.44
CA LEU A 37 1.81 -3.30 -6.88
C LEU A 37 0.88 -2.38 -7.65
N TYR A 38 1.34 -1.20 -8.06
CA TYR A 38 0.55 -0.29 -8.90
C TYR A 38 0.15 -0.95 -10.22
N ASN A 39 1.08 -1.59 -10.92
CA ASN A 39 0.79 -2.28 -12.18
C ASN A 39 -0.25 -3.38 -11.99
N ILE A 40 -0.15 -4.19 -10.93
CA ILE A 40 -1.13 -5.23 -10.62
C ILE A 40 -2.54 -4.65 -10.41
N VAL A 41 -2.64 -3.54 -9.68
CA VAL A 41 -3.92 -2.88 -9.41
C VAL A 41 -4.50 -2.27 -10.69
N ASN A 42 -3.65 -1.65 -11.50
CA ASN A 42 -4.03 -1.02 -12.75
C ASN A 42 -4.53 -2.06 -13.78
N ASP A 43 -3.77 -3.13 -13.99
CA ASP A 43 -4.12 -4.19 -14.94
C ASP A 43 -5.40 -4.93 -14.53
N ALA A 44 -5.67 -5.02 -13.23
CA ALA A 44 -6.90 -5.61 -12.69
C ALA A 44 -8.10 -4.63 -12.65
N ASN A 45 -7.94 -3.38 -13.08
CA ASN A 45 -8.94 -2.32 -12.99
C ASN A 45 -9.48 -2.09 -11.57
N LEU A 46 -8.60 -2.14 -10.56
CA LEU A 46 -8.94 -1.97 -9.13
C LEU A 46 -8.55 -0.59 -8.57
N THR A 47 -8.14 0.33 -9.45
CA THR A 47 -7.63 1.66 -9.07
C THR A 47 -8.70 2.48 -8.36
N ASP A 48 -9.95 2.43 -8.82
CA ASP A 48 -11.07 3.18 -8.23
C ASP A 48 -11.45 2.65 -6.84
N GLU A 49 -11.54 1.32 -6.67
CA GLU A 49 -11.76 0.74 -5.35
C GLU A 49 -10.60 1.06 -4.41
N LEU A 50 -9.36 0.93 -4.86
CA LEU A 50 -8.19 1.19 -4.02
C LEU A 50 -8.12 2.67 -3.63
N ARG A 51 -8.38 3.59 -4.56
CA ARG A 51 -8.51 5.04 -4.31
C ARG A 51 -9.52 5.31 -3.19
N ARG A 52 -10.69 4.66 -3.23
CA ARG A 52 -11.72 4.83 -2.19
C ARG A 52 -11.26 4.32 -0.83
N ILE A 53 -10.51 3.22 -0.80
CA ILE A 53 -10.00 2.61 0.43
C ILE A 53 -8.94 3.48 1.10
N VAL A 54 -7.98 3.99 0.33
CA VAL A 54 -6.84 4.75 0.89
C VAL A 54 -7.24 6.13 1.39
N ASN A 55 -8.25 6.74 0.78
CA ASN A 55 -8.82 8.02 1.18
C ASN A 55 -9.86 7.93 2.32
N SER A 56 -10.28 6.71 2.70
CA SER A 56 -11.21 6.52 3.81
C SER A 56 -10.50 6.48 5.16
N GLN A 57 -11.03 7.18 6.16
CA GLN A 57 -10.55 7.07 7.54
C GLN A 57 -10.96 5.73 8.17
N ASP A 58 -12.12 5.21 7.78
CA ASP A 58 -12.69 3.95 8.28
C ASP A 58 -12.62 2.81 7.26
N TYR A 59 -12.99 1.61 7.70
CA TYR A 59 -13.11 0.45 6.83
C TYR A 59 -14.19 0.65 5.75
N VAL A 60 -13.86 0.30 4.51
CA VAL A 60 -14.74 0.45 3.34
C VAL A 60 -15.33 -0.89 2.94
N ARG A 61 -16.64 -0.93 2.68
CA ARG A 61 -17.27 -2.11 2.06
C ARG A 61 -17.18 -1.98 0.54
N LEU A 62 -16.57 -2.97 -0.11
CA LEU A 62 -16.55 -3.05 -1.57
C LEU A 62 -17.84 -3.69 -2.09
N GLY A 63 -18.33 -3.17 -3.23
CA GLY A 63 -19.52 -3.72 -3.90
C GLY A 63 -19.24 -5.05 -4.62
N SER A 64 -17.98 -5.28 -5.00
CA SER A 64 -17.53 -6.49 -5.71
C SER A 64 -16.75 -7.41 -4.75
N PRO A 65 -17.24 -8.65 -4.51
CA PRO A 65 -16.48 -9.68 -3.78
C PRO A 65 -15.16 -10.03 -4.49
N ILE A 66 -15.13 -9.95 -5.82
CA ILE A 66 -13.94 -10.24 -6.63
C ILE A 66 -12.87 -9.18 -6.37
N SER A 67 -13.24 -7.89 -6.38
CA SER A 67 -12.31 -6.78 -6.07
C SER A 67 -11.75 -6.92 -4.66
N ASN A 68 -12.58 -7.32 -3.69
CA ASN A 68 -12.15 -7.57 -2.32
C ASN A 68 -11.11 -8.70 -2.24
N PHE A 69 -11.42 -9.86 -2.86
CA PHE A 69 -10.50 -10.99 -2.89
C PHE A 69 -9.16 -10.63 -3.55
N HIS A 70 -9.19 -9.94 -4.69
CA HIS A 70 -7.98 -9.54 -5.41
C HIS A 70 -7.08 -8.61 -4.58
N LEU A 71 -7.66 -7.58 -3.96
CA LEU A 71 -6.90 -6.63 -3.14
C LEU A 71 -6.34 -7.30 -1.88
N TYR A 72 -7.09 -8.24 -1.29
CA TYR A 72 -6.64 -9.03 -0.15
C TYR A 72 -5.50 -9.98 -0.53
N SER A 73 -5.62 -10.71 -1.65
CA SER A 73 -4.59 -11.64 -2.12
C SER A 73 -3.32 -10.92 -2.58
N ALA A 74 -3.44 -9.71 -3.15
CA ALA A 74 -2.31 -8.84 -3.44
C ALA A 74 -1.61 -8.30 -2.17
N GLY A 75 -2.23 -8.49 -1.00
CA GLY A 75 -1.69 -8.05 0.27
C GLY A 75 -1.77 -6.54 0.50
N LEU A 76 -2.61 -5.83 -0.26
CA LEU A 76 -2.79 -4.38 -0.19
C LEU A 76 -3.71 -3.96 0.96
N VAL A 77 -4.68 -4.82 1.28
CA VAL A 77 -5.70 -4.56 2.30
C VAL A 77 -5.76 -5.65 3.35
N ILE A 78 -6.35 -5.32 4.49
CA ILE A 78 -6.82 -6.30 5.48
C ILE A 78 -8.34 -6.24 5.55
N GLN A 79 -8.96 -7.38 5.86
CA GLN A 79 -10.41 -7.52 5.89
C GLN A 79 -10.89 -7.67 7.34
N ASP A 80 -11.97 -6.98 7.67
CA ASP A 80 -12.71 -7.12 8.93
C ASP A 80 -14.21 -6.93 8.65
N ASN A 81 -15.04 -7.88 9.09
CA ASN A 81 -16.51 -7.83 8.94
C ASN A 81 -17.00 -7.42 7.53
N ASN A 82 -16.43 -8.01 6.47
CA ASN A 82 -16.72 -7.69 5.05
C ASN A 82 -16.40 -6.26 4.62
N LYS A 83 -15.57 -5.56 5.39
CA LYS A 83 -14.98 -4.27 5.04
C LYS A 83 -13.47 -4.41 4.96
N VAL A 84 -12.84 -3.48 4.26
CA VAL A 84 -11.40 -3.48 4.04
C VAL A 84 -10.78 -2.15 4.42
N LYS A 85 -9.51 -2.17 4.82
CA LYS A 85 -8.67 -0.98 4.98
C LYS A 85 -7.26 -1.23 4.46
N PRO A 86 -6.47 -0.18 4.18
CA PRO A 86 -5.08 -0.37 3.77
C PRO A 86 -4.32 -1.19 4.83
N ARG A 87 -3.49 -2.13 4.38
CA ARG A 87 -2.74 -3.03 5.27
C ARG A 87 -1.75 -2.29 6.16
N CYS A 88 -1.12 -1.26 5.63
CA CYS A 88 -0.18 -0.43 6.36
C CYS A 88 -0.18 1.00 5.83
N ARG A 89 0.41 1.91 6.61
CA ARG A 89 0.52 3.33 6.26
C ARG A 89 1.29 3.56 4.96
N LEU A 90 2.34 2.79 4.69
CA LEU A 90 3.11 2.90 3.45
C LEU A 90 2.23 2.78 2.20
N TYR A 91 1.36 1.76 2.16
CA TYR A 91 0.46 1.56 1.02
C TYR A 91 -0.62 2.64 0.97
N ARG A 92 -1.18 3.04 2.12
CA ARG A 92 -2.13 4.14 2.18
C ARG A 92 -1.53 5.41 1.56
N ASP A 93 -0.37 5.83 2.05
CA ASP A 93 0.25 7.11 1.70
C ASP A 93 0.70 7.09 0.23
N TYR A 94 1.31 6.00 -0.25
CA TYR A 94 1.71 5.86 -1.66
C TYR A 94 0.51 5.90 -2.61
N PHE A 95 -0.49 5.05 -2.38
CA PHE A 95 -1.64 4.94 -3.28
C PHE A 95 -2.58 6.13 -3.19
N ALA A 96 -2.63 6.86 -2.06
CA ALA A 96 -3.37 8.12 -1.98
C ALA A 96 -2.70 9.23 -2.81
N ASP A 97 -1.37 9.19 -2.97
CA ASP A 97 -0.61 10.14 -3.78
C ASP A 97 -0.72 9.82 -5.29
N VAL A 98 -0.48 8.56 -5.67
CA VAL A 98 -0.45 8.18 -7.11
C VAL A 98 -1.83 7.92 -7.72
N LEU A 99 -2.87 7.68 -6.92
CA LEU A 99 -4.25 7.50 -7.39
C LEU A 99 -5.12 8.73 -7.13
N GLN A 100 -4.59 9.95 -7.18
CA GLN A 100 -5.44 11.16 -7.13
C GLN A 100 -6.49 11.19 -8.25
#